data_AF-A0A1Y2NQQ7-F1
#
_entry.id   AF-A0A1Y2NQQ7-F1
#
_cell.length_a   1.000
_cell.length_b   1.000
_cell.length_c   1.000
_cell.angle_alpha   90.00
_cell.angle_beta   90.00
_cell.angle_gamma   90.00
#
_symmetry.space_group_name_H-M   'P 1'
#
loop_
_entity.id
_entity.type
_entity.pdbx_description
1 polymer ?
#
loop_
_entity_poly.entity_id
_entity_poly.type
_entity_poly.pdbx_seq_one_letter_code
_entity_poly.pdbx_strand_id
1 'polypeptide(L)'
;MSWVANVMVSADASDWQNVEALSDWLRDQAPLRQQTDALGVGSLRLITGSDNAWGGGKNPECEVWAGALNHADLDALRRRFAATPWQRPNAVQLLIMDQEGAFFRLWMIRHGELRQYAPLQPSEADDAFYEDDGLRGA
;
A
#
# COMPACT_ATOMS: atom_id res chain seq x y z
N MET A 1 4.89 -6.79 21.03
CA MET A 1 3.84 -6.10 20.25
C MET A 1 4.13 -6.40 18.78
N SER A 2 3.13 -6.84 18.01
CA SER A 2 3.28 -7.00 16.54
C SER A 2 3.23 -5.61 15.91
N TRP A 3 4.08 -5.34 14.91
CA TRP A 3 4.06 -4.11 14.12
C TRP A 3 3.32 -4.35 12.81
N VAL A 4 2.24 -3.63 12.53
CA VAL A 4 1.38 -3.91 11.37
C VAL A 4 1.35 -2.74 10.38
N ALA A 5 1.57 -3.03 9.10
CA ALA A 5 1.36 -2.06 8.02
C ALA A 5 0.21 -2.52 7.12
N ASN A 6 -0.72 -1.61 6.81
CA ASN A 6 -1.80 -1.87 5.86
C ASN A 6 -1.34 -1.43 4.47
N VAL A 7 -1.46 -2.33 3.49
CA VAL A 7 -1.03 -2.09 2.12
C VAL A 7 -2.19 -2.35 1.16
N MET A 8 -2.34 -1.46 0.19
CA MET A 8 -3.20 -1.67 -0.97
C MET A 8 -2.43 -1.42 -2.27
N VAL A 9 -2.67 -2.23 -3.27
CA VAL A 9 -2.19 -2.05 -4.64
C VAL A 9 -3.40 -1.91 -5.53
N SER A 10 -3.50 -0.81 -6.27
CA SER A 10 -4.44 -0.70 -7.39
C SER A 10 -3.66 -0.77 -8.69
N ALA A 11 -4.10 -1.64 -9.59
CA ALA A 11 -3.46 -1.87 -10.87
C ALA A 11 -4.51 -2.18 -11.93
N ASP A 12 -4.11 -2.12 -13.20
CA ASP A 12 -4.94 -2.57 -14.32
C ASP A 12 -4.99 -4.10 -14.35
N ALA A 13 -6.06 -4.68 -14.91
CA ALA A 13 -6.22 -6.14 -15.02
C ALA A 13 -5.09 -6.83 -15.79
N SER A 14 -4.44 -6.13 -16.71
CA SER A 14 -3.25 -6.65 -17.40
C SER A 14 -2.08 -6.91 -16.44
N ASP A 15 -2.02 -6.22 -15.30
CA ASP A 15 -0.96 -6.35 -14.30
C ASP A 15 -1.25 -7.41 -13.22
N TRP A 16 -2.34 -8.18 -13.33
CA TRP A 16 -2.71 -9.23 -12.37
C TRP A 16 -1.53 -10.13 -11.95
N GLN A 17 -0.81 -10.70 -12.93
CA GLN A 17 0.31 -11.61 -12.65
C GLN A 17 1.46 -10.94 -11.90
N ASN A 18 1.67 -9.64 -12.13
CA ASN A 18 2.67 -8.85 -11.43
C ASN A 18 2.28 -8.61 -9.97
N VAL A 19 0.99 -8.39 -9.69
CA VAL A 19 0.49 -8.25 -8.31
C VAL A 19 0.55 -9.59 -7.56
N GLU A 20 0.20 -10.70 -8.20
CA GLU A 20 0.35 -12.04 -7.62
C GLU A 20 1.83 -12.35 -7.30
N ALA A 21 2.75 -12.06 -8.23
CA ALA A 21 4.18 -12.25 -7.99
C ALA A 21 4.72 -11.35 -6.87
N LEU A 22 4.17 -10.14 -6.70
CA LEU A 22 4.46 -9.27 -5.56
C LEU A 22 3.91 -9.85 -4.25
N SER A 23 2.69 -10.40 -4.28
CA SER A 23 2.02 -11.05 -3.15
C SER A 23 2.79 -12.30 -2.68
N ASP A 24 3.24 -13.14 -3.61
CA ASP A 24 4.08 -14.31 -3.32
C ASP A 24 5.43 -13.88 -2.72
N TRP A 25 6.04 -12.82 -3.25
CA TRP A 25 7.26 -12.27 -2.66
C TRP A 25 7.02 -11.76 -1.24
N LEU A 26 5.91 -11.06 -0.97
CA LEU A 26 5.55 -10.64 0.39
C LEU A 26 5.42 -11.83 1.34
N ARG A 27 4.82 -12.92 0.87
CA ARG A 27 4.55 -14.11 1.69
C ARG A 27 5.82 -14.86 2.05
N ASP A 28 6.75 -14.97 1.11
CA ASP A 28 7.84 -15.95 1.20
C ASP A 28 9.23 -15.30 1.35
N GLN A 29 9.40 -14.05 0.93
CA GLN A 29 10.74 -13.45 0.68
C GLN A 29 10.91 -12.02 1.18
N ALA A 30 9.83 -11.32 1.53
CA ALA A 30 9.95 -9.95 2.01
C ALA A 30 10.66 -9.92 3.38
N PRO A 31 11.65 -9.04 3.56
CA PRO A 31 12.36 -8.95 4.82
C PRO A 31 11.49 -8.30 5.90
N LEU A 32 11.73 -8.73 7.13
CA LEU A 32 11.17 -8.08 8.30
C LEU A 32 12.00 -6.83 8.65
N ARG A 33 11.34 -5.78 9.12
CA ARG A 33 11.95 -4.58 9.68
C ARG A 33 12.90 -4.98 10.82
N GLN A 34 14.13 -4.49 10.76
CA GLN A 34 15.17 -4.71 11.78
C GLN A 34 15.58 -6.19 11.98
N GLN A 35 15.20 -7.10 11.08
CA GLN A 35 15.59 -8.51 11.12
C GLN A 35 16.00 -9.00 9.73
N THR A 36 17.25 -9.44 9.59
CA THR A 36 17.80 -9.90 8.31
C THR A 36 17.54 -11.37 8.02
N ASP A 37 17.25 -12.16 9.06
CA ASP A 37 17.29 -13.63 8.98
C ASP A 37 15.89 -14.26 8.88
N ALA A 38 14.83 -13.44 9.02
CA ALA A 38 13.44 -13.84 8.90
C ALA A 38 12.82 -13.20 7.65
N LEU A 39 12.04 -14.00 6.91
CA LEU A 39 11.36 -13.59 5.69
C LEU A 39 9.87 -13.93 5.79
N GLY A 40 9.07 -13.22 4.99
CA GLY A 40 7.64 -13.43 4.89
C GLY A 40 6.87 -12.55 5.87
N VAL A 41 6.11 -11.61 5.32
CA VAL A 41 5.43 -10.55 6.08
C VAL A 41 3.92 -10.59 5.90
N GLY A 42 3.39 -11.56 5.15
CA GLY A 42 1.97 -11.68 4.80
C GLY A 42 1.77 -11.67 3.29
N SER A 43 0.53 -11.50 2.83
CA SER A 43 0.22 -11.51 1.39
C SER A 43 -0.88 -10.49 1.06
N LEU A 44 -1.07 -10.25 -0.23
CA LEU A 44 -2.17 -9.46 -0.75
C LEU A 44 -3.26 -10.38 -1.30
N ARG A 45 -4.52 -9.94 -1.22
CA ARG A 45 -5.68 -10.59 -1.85
C ARG A 45 -6.51 -9.55 -2.59
N LEU A 46 -7.08 -9.92 -3.74
CA LEU A 46 -8.05 -9.09 -4.44
C LEU A 46 -9.26 -8.82 -3.55
N ILE A 47 -9.58 -7.55 -3.30
CA ILE A 47 -10.71 -7.13 -2.46
C ILE A 47 -11.86 -6.50 -3.25
N THR A 48 -11.69 -6.31 -4.56
CA THR A 48 -12.73 -5.82 -5.48
C THR A 48 -13.32 -6.93 -6.36
N GLY A 49 -13.00 -8.20 -6.05
CA GLY A 49 -13.56 -9.37 -6.73
C GLY A 49 -15.06 -9.56 -6.48
N SER A 50 -15.65 -10.66 -6.97
CA SER A 50 -17.09 -10.90 -6.83
C SER A 50 -17.57 -11.05 -5.37
N ASP A 51 -16.68 -11.36 -4.44
CA ASP A 51 -16.92 -11.50 -3.01
C ASP A 51 -16.66 -10.22 -2.21
N ASN A 52 -16.61 -9.07 -2.90
CA ASN A 52 -16.35 -7.78 -2.26
C ASN A 52 -17.51 -7.29 -1.37
N ALA A 53 -17.19 -6.36 -0.47
CA ALA A 53 -18.13 -5.73 0.46
C ALA A 53 -18.41 -4.25 0.10
N TRP A 54 -18.29 -3.87 -1.17
CA TRP A 54 -18.54 -2.49 -1.57
C TRP A 54 -20.04 -2.15 -1.45
N GLY A 55 -20.32 -0.94 -0.99
CA GLY A 55 -21.69 -0.43 -0.93
C GLY A 55 -22.22 -0.06 -2.32
N GLY A 56 -23.56 0.01 -2.43
CA GLY A 56 -24.24 0.39 -3.67
C GLY A 56 -24.73 -0.80 -4.50
N GLY A 57 -25.26 -0.53 -5.70
CA GLY A 57 -25.87 -1.53 -6.58
C GLY A 57 -24.99 -1.98 -7.76
N LYS A 58 -23.71 -1.60 -7.77
CA LYS A 58 -22.76 -1.91 -8.85
C LYS A 58 -21.48 -2.49 -8.28
N ASN A 59 -20.80 -3.29 -9.10
CA ASN A 59 -19.45 -3.75 -8.78
C ASN A 59 -18.43 -2.61 -8.96
N PRO A 60 -17.35 -2.59 -8.15
CA PRO A 60 -16.24 -1.69 -8.39
C PRO A 60 -15.64 -1.91 -9.78
N GLU A 61 -15.43 -0.84 -10.54
CA GLU A 61 -14.77 -0.86 -11.85
C GLU A 61 -13.25 -0.62 -11.71
N CYS A 62 -12.65 -1.20 -10.67
CA CYS A 62 -11.22 -1.16 -10.43
C CYS A 62 -10.74 -2.45 -9.75
N GLU A 63 -9.45 -2.77 -9.95
CA GLU A 63 -8.80 -3.85 -9.24
C GLU A 63 -7.95 -3.30 -8.09
N VAL A 64 -8.23 -3.80 -6.89
CA VAL A 64 -7.48 -3.48 -5.68
C VAL A 64 -7.17 -4.76 -4.94
N TRP A 65 -5.90 -4.96 -4.62
CA TRP A 65 -5.42 -6.00 -3.73
C TRP A 65 -4.97 -5.38 -2.43
N ALA A 66 -5.29 -6.01 -1.31
CA ALA A 66 -4.97 -5.48 0.01
C ALA A 66 -4.44 -6.56 0.96
N GLY A 67 -3.66 -6.14 1.94
CA GLY A 67 -3.14 -6.98 3.01
C GLY A 67 -2.68 -6.19 4.23
N ALA A 68 -2.77 -6.81 5.40
CA ALA A 68 -2.14 -6.34 6.62
C ALA A 68 -0.84 -7.12 6.82
N LEU A 69 0.29 -6.43 6.78
CA LEU A 69 1.63 -7.02 6.77
C LEU A 69 2.28 -6.92 8.14
N ASN A 70 2.88 -8.01 8.60
CA ASN A 70 3.53 -8.14 9.90
C ASN A 70 5.02 -7.80 9.80
N HIS A 71 5.45 -6.78 10.54
CA HIS A 71 6.83 -6.28 10.59
C HIS A 71 7.44 -6.02 9.22
N ALA A 72 6.68 -5.60 8.21
CA ALA A 72 7.24 -5.38 6.88
C ALA A 72 8.29 -4.25 6.85
N ASP A 73 9.41 -4.50 6.18
CA ASP A 73 10.31 -3.44 5.71
C ASP A 73 9.65 -2.72 4.52
N LEU A 74 9.14 -1.51 4.80
CA LEU A 74 8.43 -0.69 3.82
C LEU A 74 9.35 -0.10 2.74
N ASP A 75 10.66 0.01 3.00
CA ASP A 75 11.63 0.42 2.00
C ASP A 75 11.86 -0.72 1.00
N ALA A 76 12.00 -1.94 1.51
CA ALA A 76 12.10 -3.14 0.67
C ALA A 76 10.85 -3.32 -0.18
N LEU A 77 9.65 -3.13 0.37
CA LEU A 77 8.40 -3.16 -0.39
C LEU A 77 8.38 -2.10 -1.49
N ARG A 78 8.71 -0.84 -1.19
CA ARG A 78 8.75 0.24 -2.19
C ARG A 78 9.75 -0.04 -3.31
N ARG A 79 10.95 -0.54 -2.98
CA ARG A 79 11.95 -0.95 -3.97
C ARG A 79 11.46 -2.11 -4.83
N ARG A 80 10.86 -3.14 -4.22
CA ARG A 80 10.30 -4.29 -4.94
C ARG A 80 9.20 -3.84 -5.90
N PHE A 81 8.26 -3.02 -5.42
CA PHE A 81 7.18 -2.47 -6.21
C PHE A 81 7.69 -1.63 -7.40
N ALA A 82 8.71 -0.80 -7.20
CA ALA A 82 9.32 -0.01 -8.27
C ALA A 82 10.01 -0.87 -9.34
N ALA A 83 10.58 -2.01 -8.93
CA ALA A 83 11.29 -2.94 -9.81
C ALA A 83 10.38 -3.95 -10.53
N THR A 84 9.11 -4.05 -10.12
CA THR A 84 8.13 -4.92 -10.78
C THR A 84 7.92 -4.48 -12.24
N PRO A 85 7.91 -5.41 -13.22
CA PRO A 85 7.77 -5.09 -14.63
C PRO A 85 6.30 -4.81 -14.99
N TRP A 86 5.75 -3.73 -14.44
CA TRP A 86 4.37 -3.31 -14.69
C TRP A 86 4.13 -3.07 -16.19
N GLN A 87 3.01 -3.59 -16.72
CA GLN A 87 2.56 -3.33 -18.08
C GLN A 87 2.05 -1.89 -18.21
N ARG A 88 1.37 -1.38 -17.17
CA ARG A 88 0.84 0.00 -17.12
C ARG A 88 1.42 0.78 -15.93
N PRO A 89 2.73 1.07 -15.91
CA PRO A 89 3.40 1.67 -14.75
C PRO A 89 2.82 3.04 -14.33
N ASN A 90 2.27 3.82 -15.27
CA ASN A 90 1.67 5.12 -14.93
C ASN A 90 0.31 4.99 -14.21
N ALA A 91 -0.35 3.83 -14.33
CA ALA A 91 -1.66 3.56 -13.75
C ALA A 91 -1.58 2.86 -12.38
N VAL A 92 -0.45 2.21 -12.05
CA VAL A 92 -0.31 1.50 -10.78
C VAL A 92 -0.17 2.44 -9.59
N GLN A 93 -0.81 2.07 -8.50
CA GLN A 93 -0.85 2.82 -7.24
C GLN A 93 -0.52 1.89 -6.09
N LEU A 94 0.34 2.35 -5.19
CA LEU A 94 0.67 1.69 -3.95
C LEU A 94 0.26 2.60 -2.79
N LEU A 95 -0.66 2.14 -1.95
CA LEU A 95 -1.10 2.83 -0.76
C LEU A 95 -0.53 2.10 0.46
N ILE A 96 0.17 2.82 1.33
CA ILE A 96 0.77 2.26 2.54
C ILE A 96 0.35 3.10 3.74
N MET A 97 -0.18 2.46 4.77
CA MET A 97 -0.37 3.03 6.11
C MET A 97 0.45 2.21 7.10
N ASP A 98 1.53 2.78 7.61
CA ASP A 98 2.33 2.16 8.68
C ASP A 98 1.58 2.19 10.02
N GLN A 99 1.97 1.39 11.00
CA GLN A 99 1.23 1.24 12.27
C GLN A 99 0.99 2.57 13.00
N GLU A 100 2.00 3.44 12.98
CA GLU A 100 1.97 4.75 13.64
C GLU A 100 1.43 5.85 12.73
N GLY A 101 1.09 5.52 11.48
CA GLY A 101 0.55 6.45 10.51
C GLY A 101 -0.96 6.65 10.72
N ALA A 102 -1.40 7.89 10.60
CA ALA A 102 -2.81 8.28 10.66
C ALA A 102 -3.52 8.12 9.30
N PHE A 103 -2.78 7.93 8.20
CA PHE A 103 -3.32 7.88 6.85
C PHE A 103 -2.50 6.99 5.90
N PHE A 104 -3.16 6.57 4.82
CA PHE A 104 -2.49 5.96 3.68
C PHE A 104 -1.70 7.00 2.90
N ARG A 105 -0.42 6.70 2.64
CA ARG A 105 0.41 7.42 1.68
C ARG A 105 0.29 6.75 0.32
N LEU A 106 -0.04 7.55 -0.69
CA LEU A 106 -0.12 7.14 -2.09
C LEU A 106 1.26 7.27 -2.74
N TRP A 107 1.72 6.19 -3.36
CA TRP A 107 2.92 6.08 -4.16
C TRP A 107 2.56 5.71 -5.59
N MET A 108 3.15 6.40 -6.58
CA MET A 108 2.92 6.15 -7.99
C MET A 108 4.24 6.20 -8.76
N ILE A 109 4.33 5.44 -9.86
CA ILE A 109 5.49 5.52 -10.75
C ILE A 109 5.29 6.69 -11.73
N ARG A 110 6.24 7.62 -11.74
CA ARG A 110 6.27 8.77 -12.65
C ARG A 110 7.68 8.91 -13.21
N HIS A 111 7.78 8.99 -14.54
CA HIS A 111 9.07 9.09 -15.23
C HIS A 111 10.04 7.94 -14.86
N GLY A 112 9.51 6.74 -14.62
CA GLY A 112 10.32 5.56 -14.24
C GLY A 112 10.70 5.48 -12.77
N GLU A 113 10.28 6.44 -11.93
CA GLU A 113 10.59 6.47 -10.50
C GLU A 113 9.33 6.35 -9.65
N LEU A 114 9.40 5.57 -8.59
CA LEU A 114 8.35 5.52 -7.58
C LEU A 114 8.45 6.76 -6.67
N ARG A 115 7.37 7.53 -6.58
CA ARG A 115 7.31 8.77 -5.79
C ARG A 115 6.06 8.77 -4.90
N GLN A 116 6.19 9.32 -3.69
CA GLN A 116 5.02 9.65 -2.87
C GLN A 116 4.30 10.83 -3.52
N TYR A 117 2.99 10.70 -3.70
CA TYR A 117 2.14 11.71 -4.30
C TYR A 117 1.32 12.46 -3.24
N ALA A 118 0.77 11.75 -2.25
CA ALA A 118 -0.05 12.35 -1.20
C ALA A 118 -0.12 11.48 0.08
N PRO A 119 -0.46 12.08 1.23
CA PRO A 119 -0.25 13.50 1.51
C PRO A 119 1.26 13.77 1.63
N LEU A 120 1.70 14.97 1.28
CA LEU A 120 3.08 15.40 1.55
C LEU A 120 3.16 16.14 2.89
N GLN A 121 2.13 16.93 3.19
CA GLN A 121 1.87 17.63 4.43
C GLN A 121 0.34 17.75 4.64
N PRO A 122 -0.13 17.91 5.89
CA PRO A 122 0.66 17.80 7.10
C PRO A 122 1.08 16.34 7.37
N SER A 123 2.17 16.15 8.10
CA SER A 123 2.67 14.85 8.54
C SER A 123 2.47 14.70 10.04
N GLU A 124 2.43 13.46 10.55
CA GLU A 124 2.30 13.18 11.98
C GLU A 124 3.50 13.69 12.81
N ALA A 125 4.58 14.12 12.14
CA ALA A 125 5.73 14.77 12.74
C ALA A 125 5.59 16.30 12.83
N ASP A 126 4.55 16.88 12.24
CA ASP A 126 4.28 18.32 12.31
C ASP A 126 3.62 18.62 13.65
N ASP A 127 4.14 19.60 14.40
CA ASP A 127 3.64 19.93 15.75
C ASP A 127 2.13 20.22 15.77
N ALA A 128 1.63 20.87 14.72
CA ALA A 128 0.21 21.21 14.56
C ALA A 128 -0.69 20.05 14.13
N PHE A 129 -0.15 18.87 13.79
CA PHE A 129 -0.92 17.79 13.18
C PHE A 129 -2.08 17.28 14.04
N TYR A 130 -1.90 17.26 15.36
CA TYR A 130 -2.91 16.83 16.32
C TYR A 130 -3.58 18.00 17.06
N GLU A 131 -3.27 19.24 16.67
CA GLU A 131 -3.95 20.40 17.21
C GLU A 131 -5.36 20.49 16.59
N ASP A 132 -6.39 20.71 17.43
CA ASP A 132 -7.79 20.82 16.98
C ASP A 132 -7.92 22.15 16.22
N ASP A 133 -8.09 22.10 14.88
CA ASP A 133 -8.24 23.27 14.00
C ASP A 133 -9.50 24.13 14.31
N GLY A 134 -10.22 23.86 15.40
CA GLY A 134 -11.37 24.64 15.83
C GLY A 134 -12.57 24.56 14.88
N LEU A 135 -12.55 23.68 13.87
CA LEU A 135 -13.63 23.48 12.89
C LEU A 135 -14.84 22.73 13.47
N ARG A 136 -14.95 22.64 14.79
CA ARG A 136 -16.22 22.31 15.48
C ARG A 136 -17.11 23.55 15.54
N GLY A 137 -17.63 23.99 14.40
CA GLY A 137 -18.61 25.07 14.37
C GLY A 137 -18.97 25.60 12.99
N ALA A 138 -19.90 24.94 12.32
CA ALA A 138 -20.85 25.53 11.37
C ALA A 138 -22.13 24.69 11.32
#